data_AF-A0A4P7RPC7-F1
#
_entry.id   AF-A0A4P7RPC7-F1
#
_cell.length_a   1.000
_cell.length_b   1.000
_cell.length_c   1.000
_cell.angle_alpha   90.00
_cell.angle_beta   90.00
_cell.angle_gamma   90.00
#
_symmetry.space_group_name_H-M   'P 1'
#
loop_
_entity.id
_entity.type
_entity.pdbx_description
1 polymer ?
#
loop_
_entity_poly.entity_id
_entity_poly.type
_entity_poly.pdbx_seq_one_letter_code
_entity_poly.pdbx_strand_id
1 'polypeptide(L)'
;MELALQSRRVTRVLLDFDLSIEFAGGATVAFSEFVIGDVLVDEDNQFEGLRLAAALVGRLCESVAYAESGELTIVFDDGTVVEAASREEVESWEYTGSDGSTIVCLPGGDIEVFSGPSDPPAPIPAVTALPSVGATVVRIAVGDKSTVEFSDRTSVSATVSLDEAYLVLRESVAEVSEQQVALTSGVVIPVAQ
;
A
#
# COMPACT_ATOMS: atom_id res chain seq x y z
N MET A 1 -8.42 -18.45 -11.16
CA MET A 1 -7.36 -18.85 -10.21
C MET A 1 -7.56 -18.07 -8.93
N GLU A 2 -6.93 -18.44 -7.81
CA GLU A 2 -7.15 -17.79 -6.50
C GLU A 2 -5.82 -17.34 -5.88
N LEU A 3 -5.87 -16.24 -5.13
CA LEU A 3 -4.75 -15.81 -4.27
C LEU A 3 -4.95 -16.35 -2.84
N ALA A 4 -3.88 -16.56 -2.11
CA ALA A 4 -3.93 -17.09 -0.75
C ALA A 4 -4.34 -16.05 0.31
N LEU A 5 -5.40 -15.26 0.03
CA LEU A 5 -5.90 -14.17 0.88
C LEU A 5 -7.25 -14.46 1.55
N GLN A 6 -7.92 -15.56 1.19
CA GLN A 6 -9.23 -15.88 1.76
C GLN A 6 -9.18 -15.92 3.30
N SER A 7 -10.17 -15.30 3.94
CA SER A 7 -10.28 -15.09 5.39
C SER A 7 -9.15 -14.28 6.03
N ARG A 8 -8.24 -13.68 5.25
CA ARG A 8 -7.26 -12.74 5.79
C ARG A 8 -7.89 -11.36 5.93
N ARG A 9 -7.58 -10.71 7.05
CA ARG A 9 -8.02 -9.35 7.35
C ARG A 9 -7.08 -8.33 6.70
N VAL A 10 -7.61 -7.23 6.17
CA VAL A 10 -6.79 -6.06 5.81
C VAL A 10 -6.25 -5.42 7.08
N THR A 11 -4.92 -5.30 7.16
CA THR A 11 -4.20 -4.68 8.28
C THR A 11 -3.83 -3.24 7.98
N ARG A 12 -3.41 -2.97 6.74
CA ARG A 12 -2.93 -1.66 6.31
C ARG A 12 -3.26 -1.40 4.85
N VAL A 13 -3.35 -0.13 4.50
CA VAL A 13 -3.27 0.36 3.12
C VAL A 13 -2.04 1.26 3.03
N LEU A 14 -1.25 1.08 1.99
CA LEU A 14 -0.01 1.81 1.75
C LEU A 14 -0.16 2.61 0.47
N LEU A 15 0.28 3.86 0.51
CA LEU A 15 0.40 4.72 -0.65
C LEU A 15 1.85 5.17 -0.78
N ASP A 16 2.48 4.79 -1.88
CA ASP A 16 3.79 5.29 -2.30
C ASP A 16 3.77 5.80 -3.75
N PHE A 17 4.32 5.06 -4.69
CA PHE A 17 4.06 5.23 -6.11
C PHE A 17 2.72 4.58 -6.48
N ASP A 18 2.42 3.42 -5.89
CA ASP A 18 1.19 2.67 -6.09
C ASP A 18 0.38 2.60 -4.80
N LEU A 19 -0.88 2.18 -4.92
CA LEU A 19 -1.70 1.83 -3.77
C LEU A 19 -1.58 0.33 -3.52
N SER A 20 -1.25 -0.04 -2.28
CA SER A 20 -1.17 -1.43 -1.86
C SER A 20 -2.11 -1.73 -0.70
N ILE A 21 -2.77 -2.87 -0.74
CA ILE A 21 -3.55 -3.43 0.38
C ILE A 21 -2.70 -4.51 1.04
N GLU A 22 -2.42 -4.36 2.33
CA GLU A 22 -1.75 -5.38 3.14
C GLU A 22 -2.75 -6.17 3.97
N PHE A 23 -2.55 -7.48 3.96
CA PHE A 23 -3.34 -8.46 4.69
C PHE A 23 -2.57 -9.04 5.87
N ALA A 24 -3.31 -9.55 6.85
CA ALA A 24 -2.77 -10.27 7.99
C ALA A 24 -1.82 -11.39 7.52
N GLY A 25 -0.65 -11.47 8.17
CA GLY A 25 0.45 -12.34 7.74
C GLY A 25 1.42 -11.70 6.75
N GLY A 26 1.20 -10.44 6.34
CA GLY A 26 2.16 -9.65 5.57
C GLY A 26 2.10 -9.85 4.06
N ALA A 27 1.04 -10.48 3.54
CA ALA A 27 0.81 -10.53 2.10
C ALA A 27 0.26 -9.19 1.61
N THR A 28 0.62 -8.78 0.40
CA THR A 28 0.20 -7.51 -0.20
C THR A 28 -0.39 -7.70 -1.59
N VAL A 29 -1.29 -6.81 -1.97
CA VAL A 29 -1.69 -6.60 -3.37
C VAL A 29 -1.47 -5.13 -3.72
N ALA A 30 -0.57 -4.86 -4.67
CA ALA A 30 -0.32 -3.53 -5.22
C ALA A 30 -1.09 -3.33 -6.53
N PHE A 31 -1.54 -2.11 -6.78
CA PHE A 31 -2.34 -1.75 -7.95
C PHE A 31 -1.80 -0.48 -8.61
N SER A 32 -1.61 -0.52 -9.94
CA SER A 32 -1.40 0.70 -10.73
C SER A 32 -2.72 1.36 -11.12
N GLU A 33 -3.78 0.57 -11.31
CA GLU A 33 -5.14 1.02 -11.57
C GLU A 33 -6.14 -0.02 -11.05
N PHE A 34 -7.22 0.40 -10.40
CA PHE A 34 -8.27 -0.49 -9.92
C PHE A 34 -9.59 0.24 -9.68
N VAL A 35 -10.69 -0.49 -9.64
CA VAL A 35 -12.02 0.01 -9.27
C VAL A 35 -12.33 -0.43 -7.85
N ILE A 36 -12.82 0.49 -7.02
CA ILE A 36 -13.40 0.18 -5.70
C ILE A 36 -14.76 0.87 -5.57
N GLY A 37 -15.81 0.07 -5.41
CA GLY A 37 -17.18 0.56 -5.59
C GLY A 37 -17.41 1.04 -7.02
N ASP A 38 -17.74 2.31 -7.21
CA ASP A 38 -17.97 2.92 -8.53
C ASP A 38 -16.83 3.88 -8.95
N VAL A 39 -15.69 3.84 -8.25
CA VAL A 39 -14.57 4.76 -8.47
C VAL A 39 -13.40 4.02 -9.09
N LEU A 40 -13.00 4.45 -10.30
CA LEU A 40 -11.72 4.10 -10.90
C LEU A 40 -10.61 4.88 -10.20
N VAL A 41 -9.63 4.17 -9.66
CA VAL A 41 -8.45 4.70 -8.99
C VAL A 41 -7.24 4.49 -9.89
N ASP A 42 -6.49 5.55 -10.14
CA ASP A 42 -5.29 5.62 -10.98
C ASP A 42 -4.25 6.61 -10.39
N GLU A 43 -3.20 6.93 -11.14
CA GLU A 43 -2.16 7.87 -10.72
C GLU A 43 -2.66 9.31 -10.43
N ASP A 44 -3.78 9.72 -11.02
CA ASP A 44 -4.29 11.09 -10.93
C ASP A 44 -5.17 11.29 -9.69
N ASN A 45 -5.69 10.22 -9.09
CA ASN A 45 -6.61 10.29 -7.95
C ASN A 45 -6.25 9.38 -6.77
N GLN A 46 -4.98 8.97 -6.66
CA GLN A 46 -4.47 8.06 -5.62
C GLN A 46 -4.87 8.41 -4.18
N PHE A 47 -5.03 9.70 -3.84
CA PHE A 47 -5.47 10.11 -2.50
C PHE A 47 -6.95 9.85 -2.22
N GLU A 48 -7.80 9.90 -3.24
CA GLU A 48 -9.18 9.41 -3.13
C GLU A 48 -9.18 7.89 -3.02
N GLY A 49 -8.36 7.21 -3.82
CA GLY A 49 -8.12 5.77 -3.69
C GLY A 49 -7.70 5.36 -2.28
N LEU A 50 -6.76 6.09 -1.68
CA LEU A 50 -6.31 5.87 -0.30
C LEU A 50 -7.46 6.01 0.70
N ARG A 51 -8.35 7.00 0.53
CA ARG A 51 -9.53 7.16 1.41
C ARG A 51 -10.49 5.98 1.31
N LEU A 52 -10.80 5.57 0.10
CA LEU A 52 -11.71 4.46 -0.17
C LEU A 52 -11.13 3.14 0.35
N ALA A 53 -9.87 2.85 0.02
CA ALA A 53 -9.18 1.64 0.46
C ALA A 53 -8.96 1.63 1.98
N ALA A 54 -8.72 2.78 2.63
CA ALA A 54 -8.60 2.84 4.09
C ALA A 54 -9.86 2.34 4.82
N ALA A 55 -11.04 2.44 4.20
CA ALA A 55 -12.27 1.89 4.75
C ALA A 55 -12.30 0.34 4.78
N LEU A 56 -11.41 -0.30 4.02
CA LEU A 56 -11.23 -1.76 4.04
C LEU A 56 -10.44 -2.24 5.25
N VAL A 57 -9.73 -1.36 5.96
CA VAL A 57 -8.96 -1.76 7.16
C VAL A 57 -9.89 -2.44 8.16
N GLY A 58 -9.53 -3.66 8.55
CA GLY A 58 -10.33 -4.49 9.46
C GLY A 58 -11.29 -5.45 8.77
N ARG A 59 -11.55 -5.31 7.47
CA ARG A 59 -12.39 -6.22 6.68
C ARG A 59 -11.68 -7.52 6.36
N LEU A 60 -12.45 -8.60 6.29
CA LEU A 60 -11.96 -9.91 5.83
C LEU A 60 -12.12 -10.02 4.31
N CYS A 61 -11.11 -10.55 3.63
CA CYS A 61 -11.25 -11.01 2.26
C CYS A 61 -12.11 -12.28 2.25
N GLU A 62 -13.32 -12.18 1.71
CA GLU A 62 -14.25 -13.30 1.57
C GLU A 62 -13.86 -14.20 0.40
N SER A 63 -13.49 -13.58 -0.73
CA SER A 63 -12.97 -14.28 -1.91
C SER A 63 -12.00 -13.42 -2.69
N VAL A 64 -11.10 -14.07 -3.42
CA VAL A 64 -10.18 -13.42 -4.34
C VAL A 64 -9.91 -14.33 -5.51
N ALA A 65 -10.10 -13.82 -6.72
CA ALA A 65 -9.87 -14.58 -7.93
C ALA A 65 -9.21 -13.72 -9.00
N TYR A 66 -8.33 -14.34 -9.79
CA TYR A 66 -7.78 -13.73 -10.98
C TYR A 66 -7.94 -14.64 -12.21
N ALA A 67 -8.09 -14.02 -13.38
CA ALA A 67 -8.25 -14.67 -14.67
C ALA A 67 -6.90 -14.78 -15.41
N GLU A 68 -6.84 -15.65 -16.43
CA GLU A 68 -5.69 -15.72 -17.33
C GLU A 68 -5.54 -14.45 -18.18
N SER A 69 -6.60 -13.65 -18.30
CA SER A 69 -6.62 -12.33 -18.95
C SER A 69 -6.03 -11.21 -18.10
N GLY A 70 -5.60 -11.50 -16.87
CA GLY A 70 -5.07 -10.50 -15.94
C GLY A 70 -6.13 -9.75 -15.13
N GLU A 71 -7.41 -10.08 -15.27
CA GLU A 71 -8.47 -9.50 -14.43
C GLU A 71 -8.38 -10.07 -13.01
N LEU A 72 -8.39 -9.21 -11.98
CA LEU A 72 -8.39 -9.55 -10.56
C LEU A 72 -9.66 -9.01 -9.91
N THR A 73 -10.30 -9.81 -9.08
CA THR A 73 -11.44 -9.43 -8.25
C THR A 73 -11.19 -9.86 -6.81
N ILE A 74 -11.33 -8.92 -5.86
CA ILE A 74 -11.28 -9.17 -4.43
C ILE A 74 -12.62 -8.74 -3.83
N VAL A 75 -13.27 -9.65 -3.11
CA VAL A 75 -14.54 -9.39 -2.42
C VAL A 75 -14.30 -9.41 -0.92
N PHE A 76 -14.79 -8.39 -0.23
CA PHE A 76 -14.70 -8.26 1.23
C PHE A 76 -16.01 -8.63 1.92
N ASP A 77 -15.94 -8.93 3.22
CA ASP A 77 -17.06 -9.38 4.05
C ASP A 77 -18.22 -8.38 4.21
N ASP A 78 -18.00 -7.10 3.88
CA ASP A 78 -19.03 -6.07 3.83
C ASP A 78 -19.67 -5.91 2.44
N GLY A 79 -19.26 -6.75 1.48
CA GLY A 79 -19.70 -6.72 0.09
C GLY A 79 -18.95 -5.70 -0.78
N THR A 80 -17.97 -4.98 -0.24
CA THR A 80 -17.08 -4.14 -1.04
C THR A 80 -16.30 -5.02 -2.02
N VAL A 81 -16.19 -4.56 -3.26
CA VAL A 81 -15.43 -5.24 -4.32
C VAL A 81 -14.32 -4.31 -4.81
N VAL A 82 -13.13 -4.89 -4.96
CA VAL A 82 -11.97 -4.28 -5.61
C VAL A 82 -11.67 -5.07 -6.88
N GLU A 83 -11.64 -4.39 -8.03
CA GLU A 83 -11.39 -5.00 -9.35
C GLU A 83 -10.22 -4.33 -10.05
N ALA A 84 -9.33 -5.10 -10.66
CA ALA A 84 -8.29 -4.57 -11.52
C ALA A 84 -8.34 -5.29 -12.86
N ALA A 85 -8.38 -4.53 -13.95
CA ALA A 85 -8.30 -5.06 -15.30
C ALA A 85 -6.84 -5.09 -15.76
N SER A 86 -6.49 -5.95 -16.72
CA SER A 86 -5.18 -5.87 -17.36
C SER A 86 -5.02 -4.56 -18.14
N ARG A 87 -3.78 -4.10 -18.26
CA ARG A 87 -3.41 -2.87 -18.96
C ARG A 87 -2.39 -3.20 -20.03
N GLU A 88 -2.49 -2.57 -21.20
CA GLU A 88 -1.63 -2.89 -22.35
C GLU A 88 -0.17 -2.45 -22.14
N GLU A 89 0.03 -1.35 -21.40
CA GLU A 89 1.32 -0.64 -21.37
C GLU A 89 2.14 -0.90 -20.09
N VAL A 90 1.48 -1.35 -19.02
CA VAL A 90 2.08 -1.45 -17.68
C VAL A 90 1.57 -2.67 -16.92
N GLU A 91 2.32 -3.04 -15.88
CA GLU A 91 1.86 -4.03 -14.90
C GLU A 91 0.63 -3.49 -14.16
N SER A 92 -0.45 -4.27 -14.12
CA SER A 92 -1.73 -3.80 -13.56
C SER A 92 -1.78 -3.97 -12.05
N TRP A 93 -1.41 -5.17 -11.59
CA TRP A 93 -1.38 -5.52 -10.18
C TRP A 93 -0.31 -6.56 -9.89
N GLU A 94 0.16 -6.56 -8.65
CA GLU A 94 1.09 -7.55 -8.11
C GLU A 94 0.57 -8.06 -6.77
N TYR A 95 0.51 -9.38 -6.63
CA TYR A 95 0.38 -10.03 -5.34
C TYR A 95 1.75 -10.48 -4.84
N THR A 96 2.08 -10.14 -3.60
CA THR A 96 3.24 -10.68 -2.88
C THR A 96 2.76 -11.49 -1.68
N GLY A 97 3.07 -12.78 -1.66
CA GLY A 97 2.77 -13.68 -0.56
C GLY A 97 3.66 -13.46 0.65
N SER A 98 3.20 -13.92 1.82
CA SER A 98 3.95 -13.84 3.08
C SER A 98 5.27 -14.65 3.08
N ASP A 99 5.42 -15.56 2.12
CA ASP A 99 6.63 -16.34 1.86
C ASP A 99 7.54 -15.70 0.79
N GLY A 100 7.17 -14.52 0.29
CA GLY A 100 7.88 -13.81 -0.78
C GLY A 100 7.60 -14.35 -2.18
N SER A 101 6.64 -15.28 -2.35
CA SER A 101 6.13 -15.62 -3.68
C SER A 101 5.45 -14.42 -4.31
N THR A 102 5.51 -14.28 -5.63
CA THR A 102 4.82 -13.20 -6.33
C THR A 102 3.97 -13.72 -7.48
N ILE A 103 2.86 -13.03 -7.73
CA ILE A 103 2.03 -13.21 -8.93
C ILE A 103 1.84 -11.82 -9.51
N VAL A 104 2.26 -11.63 -10.77
CA VAL A 104 2.28 -10.34 -11.43
C VAL A 104 1.41 -10.40 -12.68
N CYS A 105 0.53 -9.41 -12.86
CA CYS A 105 -0.16 -9.16 -14.12
C CYS A 105 0.68 -8.22 -14.98
N LEU A 106 1.37 -8.80 -15.97
CA LEU A 106 2.21 -8.08 -16.93
C LEU A 106 1.39 -7.17 -17.87
N PRO A 107 2.07 -6.28 -18.61
CA PRO A 107 1.46 -5.57 -19.72
C PRO A 107 0.80 -6.54 -20.72
N GLY A 108 -0.42 -6.23 -21.15
CA GLY A 108 -1.23 -7.08 -22.02
C GLY A 108 -2.01 -8.18 -21.30
N GLY A 109 -1.83 -8.35 -19.97
CA GLY A 109 -2.63 -9.25 -19.13
C GLY A 109 -2.05 -10.63 -18.88
N ASP A 110 -0.86 -10.93 -19.41
CA ASP A 110 -0.17 -12.17 -19.11
C ASP A 110 0.15 -12.27 -17.61
N ILE A 111 0.06 -13.49 -17.06
CA ILE A 111 0.36 -13.76 -15.65
C ILE A 111 1.71 -14.45 -15.51
N GLU A 112 2.59 -13.86 -14.71
CA GLU A 112 3.80 -14.52 -14.23
C GLU A 112 3.70 -14.89 -12.75
N VAL A 113 4.21 -16.09 -12.43
CA VAL A 113 4.20 -16.63 -11.06
C VAL A 113 5.62 -16.98 -10.66
N PHE A 114 6.09 -16.38 -9.57
CA PHE A 114 7.40 -16.61 -9.02
C PHE A 114 7.29 -17.25 -7.64
N SER A 115 8.03 -18.33 -7.42
CA SER A 115 8.15 -18.92 -6.09
C SER A 115 8.97 -18.00 -5.19
N GLY A 116 8.63 -17.98 -3.91
CA GLY A 116 9.42 -17.26 -2.92
C GLY A 116 10.86 -17.79 -2.83
N PRO A 117 11.81 -16.96 -2.38
CA PRO A 117 13.19 -17.40 -2.15
C PRO A 117 13.23 -18.57 -1.15
N SER A 118 14.08 -19.56 -1.42
CA SER A 118 14.26 -20.73 -0.53
C SER A 118 14.83 -20.37 0.84
N ASP A 119 15.53 -19.25 0.94
CA ASP A 119 16.00 -18.63 2.17
C ASP A 119 15.63 -17.14 2.11
N PRO A 120 14.48 -16.74 2.66
CA PRO A 120 14.02 -15.37 2.54
C PRO A 120 15.03 -14.43 3.20
N PRO A 121 15.40 -13.33 2.53
CA PRO A 121 16.31 -12.36 3.12
C PRO A 121 15.72 -11.88 4.45
N ALA A 122 16.56 -11.77 5.48
CA ALA A 122 16.13 -11.23 6.75
C ALA A 122 15.45 -9.87 6.50
N PRO A 123 14.28 -9.60 7.11
CA PRO A 123 13.62 -8.32 6.96
C PRO A 123 14.62 -7.20 7.23
N ILE A 124 14.76 -6.25 6.29
CA ILE A 124 15.57 -5.06 6.56
C ILE A 124 14.84 -4.32 7.68
N PRO A 125 15.45 -4.16 8.88
CA PRO A 125 14.77 -3.51 9.98
C PRO A 125 14.47 -2.07 9.58
N ALA A 126 13.19 -1.68 9.68
CA ALA A 126 12.86 -0.27 9.66
C ALA A 126 13.63 0.40 10.81
N VAL A 127 14.43 1.41 10.50
CA VAL A 127 15.15 2.16 11.53
C VAL A 127 14.12 3.04 12.23
N THR A 128 13.72 2.64 13.44
CA THR A 128 12.87 3.47 14.29
C THR A 128 13.74 4.59 14.85
N ALA A 129 13.89 5.65 14.06
CA ALA A 129 14.63 6.86 14.38
C ALA A 129 13.92 8.05 13.73
N LEU A 130 14.29 9.26 14.17
CA LEU A 130 13.84 10.48 13.50
C LEU A 130 14.47 10.59 12.11
N PRO A 131 13.73 11.08 11.11
CA PRO A 131 14.27 11.33 9.77
C PRO A 131 15.30 12.45 9.76
N SER A 132 16.19 12.39 8.78
CA SER A 132 17.13 13.46 8.48
C SER A 132 16.41 14.66 7.86
N VAL A 133 16.84 15.88 8.19
CA VAL A 133 16.41 17.08 7.46
C VAL A 133 16.77 16.92 5.98
N GLY A 134 15.82 17.21 5.10
CA GLY A 134 15.91 17.02 3.65
C GLY A 134 15.49 15.63 3.16
N ALA A 135 15.25 14.65 4.05
CA ALA A 135 14.64 13.38 3.64
C ALA A 135 13.21 13.61 3.15
N THR A 136 12.78 12.87 2.13
CA THR A 136 11.45 13.01 1.52
C THR A 136 10.52 11.91 2.02
N VAL A 137 9.26 12.24 2.28
CA VAL A 137 8.23 11.23 2.57
C VAL A 137 7.99 10.39 1.31
N VAL A 138 8.28 9.10 1.38
CA VAL A 138 8.16 8.16 0.25
C VAL A 138 6.95 7.25 0.36
N ARG A 139 6.40 7.06 1.57
CA ARG A 139 5.24 6.19 1.78
C ARG A 139 4.42 6.64 2.98
N ILE A 140 3.10 6.58 2.83
CA ILE A 140 2.13 6.69 3.91
C ILE A 140 1.46 5.33 4.07
N ALA A 141 1.43 4.79 5.28
CA ALA A 141 0.63 3.61 5.60
C ALA A 141 -0.45 4.00 6.61
N VAL A 142 -1.67 3.50 6.38
CA VAL A 142 -2.84 3.73 7.24
C VAL A 142 -3.42 2.38 7.66
N GLY A 143 -3.83 2.24 8.91
CA GLY A 143 -4.48 1.03 9.43
C GLY A 143 -4.07 0.70 10.85
N ASP A 144 -3.89 -0.58 11.16
CA ASP A 144 -3.54 -1.04 12.52
C ASP A 144 -2.27 -0.36 13.07
N LYS A 145 -1.31 -0.07 12.19
CA LYS A 145 -0.09 0.68 12.49
C LYS A 145 0.17 1.70 11.39
N SER A 146 -0.35 2.90 11.58
CA SER A 146 -0.10 4.02 10.66
C SER A 146 1.35 4.50 10.79
N THR A 147 2.01 4.65 9.64
CA THR A 147 3.42 5.05 9.57
C THR A 147 3.68 5.98 8.41
N VAL A 148 4.66 6.86 8.58
CA VAL A 148 5.25 7.65 7.49
C VAL A 148 6.68 7.19 7.30
N GLU A 149 7.04 6.81 6.07
CA GLU A 149 8.39 6.37 5.70
C GLU A 149 9.10 7.45 4.89
N PHE A 150 10.39 7.61 5.14
CA PHE A 150 11.23 8.63 4.51
C PHE A 150 12.31 8.00 3.63
N SER A 151 12.83 8.78 2.69
CA SER A 151 13.85 8.36 1.72
C SER A 151 15.17 7.90 2.35
N ASP A 152 15.44 8.26 3.61
CA ASP A 152 16.59 7.79 4.38
C ASP A 152 16.32 6.48 5.15
N ARG A 153 15.19 5.82 4.86
CA ARG A 153 14.72 4.55 5.44
C ARG A 153 14.30 4.63 6.90
N THR A 154 14.19 5.84 7.45
CA THR A 154 13.54 6.03 8.74
C THR A 154 12.03 5.93 8.57
N SER A 155 11.36 5.50 9.64
CA SER A 155 9.90 5.49 9.70
C SER A 155 9.44 5.94 11.06
N VAL A 156 8.43 6.81 11.07
CA VAL A 156 7.78 7.29 12.30
C VAL A 156 6.36 6.74 12.37
N SER A 157 5.94 6.34 13.57
CA SER A 157 4.54 6.01 13.82
C SER A 157 3.75 7.30 13.93
N ALA A 158 2.85 7.53 12.99
CA ALA A 158 2.06 8.75 12.91
C ALA A 158 0.75 8.48 12.18
N THR A 159 -0.31 9.16 12.60
CA THR A 159 -1.57 9.20 11.86
C THR A 159 -1.57 10.44 10.99
N VAL A 160 -1.68 10.25 9.68
CA VAL A 160 -1.86 11.33 8.71
C VAL A 160 -3.35 11.46 8.43
N SER A 161 -3.87 12.70 8.48
CA SER A 161 -5.23 12.96 8.03
C SER A 161 -5.35 12.60 6.55
N LEU A 162 -6.35 11.80 6.19
CA LEU A 162 -6.57 11.41 4.78
C LEU A 162 -6.97 12.60 3.90
N ASP A 163 -7.50 13.66 4.49
CA ASP A 163 -7.78 14.92 3.81
C ASP A 163 -6.50 15.70 3.49
N GLU A 164 -5.42 15.48 4.25
CA GLU A 164 -4.15 16.20 4.14
C GLU A 164 -3.01 15.31 3.60
N ALA A 165 -3.26 14.03 3.29
CA ALA A 165 -2.24 13.09 2.84
C ALA A 165 -1.47 13.59 1.59
N TYR A 166 -2.14 14.36 0.73
CA TYR A 166 -1.54 14.99 -0.45
C TYR A 166 -0.54 16.11 -0.13
N LEU A 167 -0.62 16.70 1.07
CA LEU A 167 0.34 17.68 1.58
C LEU A 167 1.53 17.03 2.30
N VAL A 168 1.55 15.70 2.38
CA VAL A 168 2.54 14.92 3.13
C VAL A 168 3.40 14.08 2.19
N LEU A 169 2.79 13.28 1.32
CA LEU A 169 3.52 12.42 0.40
C LEU A 169 4.40 13.28 -0.53
N ARG A 170 5.66 12.86 -0.73
CA ARG A 170 6.69 13.56 -1.53
C ARG A 170 7.18 14.91 -0.97
N GLU A 171 6.72 15.33 0.20
CA GLU A 171 7.30 16.50 0.88
C GLU A 171 8.59 16.15 1.60
N SER A 172 9.47 17.16 1.74
CA SER A 172 10.75 17.02 2.42
C SER A 172 10.67 17.48 3.88
N VAL A 173 11.43 16.83 4.74
CA VAL A 173 11.62 17.23 6.13
C VAL A 173 12.35 18.56 6.18
N ALA A 174 11.70 19.58 6.75
CA ALA A 174 12.28 20.90 7.00
C ALA A 174 12.95 20.96 8.38
N GLU A 175 12.31 20.38 9.40
CA GLU A 175 12.80 20.36 10.78
C GLU A 175 12.39 19.06 11.47
N VAL A 176 13.23 18.57 12.38
CA VAL A 176 12.95 17.37 13.17
C VAL A 176 13.19 17.63 14.65
N SER A 177 12.32 17.05 15.48
CA SER A 177 12.46 17.02 16.93
C SER A 177 11.94 15.68 17.46
N GLU A 178 12.16 15.41 18.75
CA GLU A 178 11.66 14.18 19.40
C GLU A 178 10.14 14.03 19.42
N GLN A 179 9.39 15.10 19.14
CA GLN A 179 7.92 15.12 19.22
C GLN A 179 7.24 15.30 17.86
N GLN A 180 7.96 15.84 16.87
CA GLN A 180 7.36 16.21 15.60
C GLN A 180 8.38 16.27 14.47
N VAL A 181 7.90 15.99 13.26
CA VAL A 181 8.57 16.21 11.98
C VAL A 181 7.82 17.31 11.23
N ALA A 182 8.46 18.44 10.96
CA ALA A 182 7.87 19.50 10.15
C ALA A 182 8.31 19.34 8.70
N LEU A 183 7.36 19.43 7.77
CA LEU A 183 7.58 19.31 6.33
C LEU A 183 7.72 20.69 5.68
N THR A 184 8.29 20.74 4.47
CA THR A 184 8.44 21.95 3.66
C THR A 184 7.10 22.63 3.32
N SER A 185 6.03 21.85 3.21
CA SER A 185 4.65 22.35 3.06
C SER A 185 4.12 23.10 4.29
N GLY A 186 4.79 22.99 5.44
CA GLY A 186 4.34 23.50 6.74
C GLY A 186 3.48 22.51 7.53
N VAL A 187 3.18 21.33 6.97
CA VAL A 187 2.52 20.25 7.70
C VAL A 187 3.44 19.72 8.80
N VAL A 188 2.86 19.43 9.97
CA VAL A 188 3.58 18.89 11.11
C VAL A 188 3.05 17.49 11.41
N ILE A 189 3.92 16.50 11.30
CA ILE A 189 3.63 15.11 11.63
C ILE A 189 4.01 14.88 13.10
N PRO A 190 3.06 14.58 14.00
CA PRO A 190 3.40 14.22 15.38
C PRO A 190 4.08 12.85 15.39
N VAL A 191 5.19 12.74 16.12
CA VAL A 191 5.88 11.48 16.35
C VAL A 191 5.28 10.82 17.58
N ALA A 192 4.55 9.71 17.40
CA ALA A 192 4.10 8.91 18.52
C ALA A 192 5.29 8.18 19.14
N GLN A 193 5.44 8.30 20.47
CA GLN A 193 6.43 7.54 21.25
C GLN A 193 5.97 6.13 21.56
#